data_AF-A0A1I1LWX6-F1
#
_entry.id   AF-A0A1I1LWX6-F1
#
_cell.length_a   1.000
_cell.length_b   1.000
_cell.length_c   1.000
_cell.angle_alpha   90.00
_cell.angle_beta   90.00
_cell.angle_gamma   90.00
#
_symmetry.space_group_name_H-M   'P 1'
#
loop_
_entity.id
_entity.type
_entity.pdbx_description
1 polymer ?
#
loop_
_entity_poly.entity_id
_entity_poly.type
_entity_poly.pdbx_seq_one_letter_code
_entity_poly.pdbx_strand_id
1 'polypeptide(L)' 'MTQRTPTELAYRLSDVIRVTRYAFTNENECHPLNDRGIGGMLEEADEMAGELIERIHQLERQVGKPITEDAA' A
#
# COMPACT_ATOMS: atom_id res chain seq x y z
N MET A 1 1.18 23.15 7.27
CA MET A 1 1.11 21.88 6.51
C MET A 1 1.20 20.74 7.50
N THR A 2 0.15 19.95 7.69
CA THR A 2 0.20 18.78 8.57
C THR A 2 1.03 17.71 7.87
N GLN A 3 2.18 17.35 8.45
CA GLN A 3 2.98 16.23 7.96
C GLN A 3 2.18 14.94 8.17
N ARG A 4 1.97 14.19 7.08
CA ARG A 4 1.32 12.88 7.14
C ARG A 4 2.30 11.84 7.66
N THR A 5 1.80 10.87 8.43
CA THR A 5 2.62 9.75 8.86
C THR A 5 2.93 8.83 7.67
N PRO A 6 4.01 8.04 7.74
CA PRO A 6 4.31 7.03 6.71
C PRO A 6 3.13 6.06 6.50
N THR A 7 2.48 5.64 7.58
CA THR A 7 1.28 4.78 7.56
C THR A 7 0.13 5.42 6.78
N GLU A 8 -0.18 6.69 7.04
CA GLU A 8 -1.22 7.43 6.32
C GLU A 8 -0.92 7.55 4.81
N LEU A 9 0.35 7.75 4.45
CA LEU A 9 0.77 7.81 3.04
C LEU A 9 0.62 6.46 2.36
N ALA A 10 0.97 5.36 3.04
CA ALA A 10 0.88 4.01 2.49
C ALA A 10 -0.58 3.58 2.25
N TYR A 11 -1.48 3.84 3.21
CA TYR A 11 -2.92 3.59 3.01
C TYR A 11 -3.48 4.39 1.84
N ARG A 12 -3.12 5.67 1.74
CA ARG A 12 -3.58 6.52 0.64
C ARG A 12 -3.07 6.04 -0.73
N LEU A 13 -1.85 5.50 -0.80
CA LEU A 13 -1.32 4.91 -2.02
C LEU A 13 -2.12 3.65 -2.42
N SER A 14 -2.41 2.77 -1.45
CA SER A 14 -3.26 1.58 -1.70
C SER A 14 -4.65 1.97 -2.21
N ASP A 15 -5.28 2.98 -1.62
CA ASP A 15 -6.59 3.49 -2.08
C ASP A 15 -6.54 3.97 -3.53
N VAL A 16 -5.49 4.71 -3.92
CA VAL A 16 -5.32 5.19 -5.29
C VAL A 16 -5.17 4.02 -6.28
N ILE A 17 -4.39 2.99 -5.93
CA ILE A 17 -4.21 1.79 -6.77
C ILE A 17 -5.55 1.08 -6.97
N ARG A 18 -6.32 0.88 -5.89
CA ARG A 18 -7.64 0.23 -5.94
C ARG A 18 -8.65 1.01 -6.76
N VAL A 19 -8.75 2.32 -6.57
CA VAL A 19 -9.64 3.17 -7.37
C VAL A 19 -9.26 3.11 -8.85
N THR A 20 -7.96 3.14 -9.15
CA THR A 20 -7.45 3.03 -10.53
C THR A 20 -7.87 1.69 -11.15
N ARG A 21 -7.70 0.58 -10.42
CA ARG A 21 -8.17 -0.74 -10.85
C ARG A 21 -9.67 -0.73 -11.15
N TYR A 22 -10.50 -0.21 -10.24
CA TYR A 22 -11.96 -0.14 -10.45
C TYR A 22 -12.38 0.75 -11.63
N ALA A 23 -11.75 1.91 -11.81
CA ALA A 23 -12.04 2.82 -12.91
C ALA A 23 -11.82 2.12 -14.27
N PHE A 24 -10.71 1.41 -14.41
CA PHE A 24 -10.42 0.67 -15.64
C PHE A 24 -11.23 -0.61 -15.82
N THR A 25 -11.73 -1.23 -14.75
CA THR A 25 -12.69 -2.34 -14.86
C THR A 25 -14.07 -1.85 -15.33
N ASN A 26 -14.48 -0.64 -14.95
CA ASN A 26 -15.76 -0.04 -15.33
C ASN A 26 -15.74 0.63 -16.71
N GLU A 27 -14.60 1.15 -17.19
CA GLU A 27 -14.52 1.83 -18.49
C GLU A 27 -14.28 0.89 -19.70
N ASN A 28 -13.89 -0.37 -19.47
CA ASN A 28 -13.43 -1.26 -20.55
C ASN A 28 -14.38 -2.45 -20.82
N GLU A 29 -15.49 -2.19 -21.51
CA GLU A 29 -16.12 -3.22 -22.35
C GLU A 29 -15.37 -3.42 -23.69
N CYS A 30 -14.47 -2.50 -24.07
CA CYS A 30 -13.84 -2.50 -25.40
C CYS A 30 -12.45 -3.15 -25.46
N HIS A 31 -11.62 -3.04 -24.41
CA HIS A 31 -10.36 -3.79 -24.27
C HIS A 31 -10.01 -4.02 -22.79
N PRO A 32 -10.15 -5.24 -22.26
CA PRO A 32 -9.85 -5.57 -20.87
C PRO A 32 -8.44 -5.12 -20.43
N LEU A 33 -8.29 -4.70 -19.17
CA LEU A 33 -7.00 -4.38 -18.52
C LEU A 33 -5.90 -5.44 -18.74
N ASN A 34 -6.32 -6.70 -18.83
CA ASN A 34 -5.45 -7.85 -19.04
C ASN A 34 -4.78 -7.82 -20.42
N ASP A 35 -5.48 -7.34 -21.45
CA ASP A 35 -4.95 -7.26 -22.83
C ASP A 35 -3.85 -6.20 -22.96
N ARG A 36 -3.81 -5.24 -22.03
CA ARG A 36 -2.79 -4.19 -21.96
C ARG A 36 -1.63 -4.54 -21.01
N GLY A 37 -1.68 -5.69 -20.33
CA GLY A 37 -0.72 -6.08 -19.29
C GLY A 37 -0.79 -5.21 -18.02
N ILE A 38 -1.78 -4.33 -17.91
CA ILE A 38 -1.92 -3.37 -16.80
C ILE A 38 -2.61 -4.02 -15.59
N GLY A 39 -3.50 -4.99 -15.84
CA GLY A 39 -4.21 -5.71 -14.77
C GLY A 39 -3.25 -6.35 -13.75
N GLY A 40 -2.25 -7.08 -14.23
CA GLY A 40 -1.24 -7.71 -13.38
C GLY A 40 -0.37 -6.69 -12.63
N MET A 41 0.02 -5.58 -13.28
CA MET A 41 0.79 -4.52 -12.61
C MET A 41 0.01 -3.83 -11.48
N LEU A 42 -1.30 -3.66 -11.64
CA LEU A 42 -2.14 -3.07 -10.60
C LEU A 42 -2.40 -4.03 -9.44
N GLU A 43 -2.45 -5.33 -9.70
CA GLU A 43 -2.49 -6.36 -8.64
C GLU A 43 -1.18 -6.38 -7.85
N GLU A 44 -0.04 -6.45 -8.54
CA GLU A 44 1.29 -6.40 -7.91
C GLU A 44 1.47 -5.12 -7.08
N ALA A 45 1.01 -3.98 -7.59
CA ALA A 45 1.06 -2.72 -6.85
C ALA A 45 0.20 -2.74 -5.56
N ASP A 46 -0.99 -3.37 -5.57
CA ASP A 46 -1.84 -3.48 -4.39
C ASP A 46 -1.23 -4.43 -3.34
N GLU A 47 -0.63 -5.54 -3.79
CA GLU A 47 0.10 -6.48 -2.94
C GLU A 47 1.30 -5.77 -2.26
N MET A 48 2.13 -5.09 -3.04
CA MET A 48 3.27 -4.31 -2.52
C MET A 48 2.84 -3.22 -1.54
N ALA A 49 1.70 -2.55 -1.80
CA ALA A 49 1.17 -1.54 -0.88
C ALA A 49 0.74 -2.17 0.45
N GLY A 50 0.15 -3.37 0.42
CA GLY A 50 -0.15 -4.17 1.61
C GLY A 50 1.09 -4.51 2.43
N GLU A 51 2.12 -5.05 1.78
CA GLU A 51 3.40 -5.37 2.43
C GLU A 51 4.05 -4.14 3.07
N LEU A 52 4.02 -3.00 2.37
CA LEU A 52 4.55 -1.74 2.88
C LEU A 52 3.82 -1.30 4.14
N ILE A 53 2.49 -1.37 4.15
CA ILE A 53 1.65 -1.05 5.32
C ILE A 53 2.03 -1.94 6.50
N GLU A 54 2.12 -3.26 6.28
CA GLU A 54 2.51 -4.21 7.33
C GLU A 54 3.90 -3.91 7.89
N ARG A 55 4.86 -3.60 7.02
CA ARG A 55 6.23 -3.30 7.42
C ARG A 55 6.31 -2.01 8.24
N ILE A 56 5.56 -0.99 7.86
CA ILE A 56 5.48 0.26 8.64
C ILE A 56 4.89 -0.03 10.03
N HIS A 57 3.79 -0.77 10.12
CA HIS A 57 3.21 -1.16 11.41
C HIS A 57 4.20 -1.95 12.28
N GLN A 58 4.98 -2.85 11.70
CA GLN A 58 6.02 -3.59 12.43
C GLN A 58 7.09 -2.64 12.98
N LEU A 59 7.55 -1.69 12.18
CA LEU A 59 8.56 -0.71 12.60
C LEU A 59 8.03 0.23 13.68
N GLU A 60 6.80 0.74 13.53
CA GLU A 60 6.16 1.59 14.56
C GLU A 60 6.02 0.85 15.90
N ARG A 61 5.67 -0.45 15.88
CA ARG A 61 5.64 -1.30 17.08
C ARG A 61 7.02 -1.54 17.69
N GLN A 62 8.09 -1.56 16.89
CA GLN A 62 9.46 -1.76 17.36
C GLN A 62 10.04 -0.48 17.98
N VAL A 63 9.76 0.68 17.39
CA VAL A 63 10.20 1.99 17.90
C VAL A 63 9.48 2.35 19.20
N GLY A 64 8.26 1.87 19.42
CA GLY A 64 7.52 2.05 20.67
C GLY A 64 7.92 1.11 21.81
N LYS A 65 8.81 0.13 21.60
CA LYS A 65 9.33 -0.70 22.69
C LYS A 65 10.45 0.05 23.40
N PRO A 66 10.36 0.26 24.73
CA PRO A 66 11.51 0.74 25.47
C PRO A 66 12.65 -0.25 25.23
N ILE A 67 13.84 0.27 24.92
CA ILE A 67 15.07 -0.48 25.03
C ILE A 67 15.14 -0.83 26.51
N THR A 68 14.69 -2.02 26.89
CA THR A 68 15.09 -2.61 28.16
C THR A 68 16.58 -2.83 28.00
N GLU A 69 17.37 -1.83 28.42
CA GLU A 69 18.72 -2.06 28.90
C GLU A 69 18.57 -3.14 29.96
N ASP A 70 18.84 -4.39 29.57
CA ASP A 70 19.00 -5.46 30.52
C ASP A 70 20.25 -5.10 31.33
N ALA A 71 19.99 -4.71 32.55
CA ALA A 71 20.97 -4.57 33.61
C ALA A 71 21.54 -5.94 33.96
N ALA A 72 22.86 -6.11 33.83
CA ALA A 72 23.78 -6.81 34.76
C ALA A 72 25.10 -7.17 34.07
#